data_AF-A0A5P8NDX8-F1
#
_entry.id   AF-A0A5P8NDX8-F1
#
_cell.length_a   1.000
_cell.length_b   1.000
_cell.length_c   1.000
_cell.angle_alpha   90.00
_cell.angle_beta   90.00
_cell.angle_gamma   90.00
#
_symmetry.space_group_name_H-M   'P 1'
#
loop_
_entity.id
_entity.type
_entity.pdbx_description
1 polymer ?
#
loop_
_entity_poly.entity_id
_entity_poly.type
_entity_poly.pdbx_seq_one_letter_code
_entity_poly.pdbx_strand_id
1 'polypeptide(L)'
;MAKTYIDGTSCKAITGQFGEFFNISVNVEKLQQYANEKGYVNMTMSKRKEPGQYGDTHYFTLNEWNPEEANNKPASTPASNNAQGNNEAGDISVEDIPF
;
A
#
# COMPACT_ATOMS: atom_id res chain seq x y z
N MET A 1 2.02 4.07 -5.48
CA MET A 1 2.53 2.88 -6.19
C MET A 1 1.36 2.13 -6.78
N ALA A 2 1.44 1.75 -8.06
CA ALA A 2 0.40 0.94 -8.70
C ALA A 2 0.34 -0.44 -8.03
N LYS A 3 -0.86 -0.98 -7.84
CA LYS A 3 -1.03 -2.34 -7.31
C LYS A 3 -1.03 -3.30 -8.49
N THR A 4 -0.07 -4.22 -8.52
CA THR A 4 -0.06 -5.32 -9.49
C THR A 4 -0.95 -6.44 -8.95
N TYR A 5 -2.07 -6.70 -9.62
CA TYR A 5 -2.96 -7.81 -9.26
C TYR A 5 -2.41 -9.12 -9.83
N ILE A 6 -2.52 -10.20 -9.06
CA ILE A 6 -1.98 -11.50 -9.45
C ILE A 6 -3.10 -12.32 -10.10
N ASP A 7 -2.94 -12.55 -11.40
CA ASP A 7 -3.90 -13.33 -12.17
C ASP A 7 -3.86 -14.81 -11.79
N GLY A 8 -5.02 -15.47 -11.89
CA GLY A 8 -5.15 -16.89 -11.57
C GLY A 8 -5.10 -17.20 -10.07
N THR A 9 -5.41 -16.20 -9.23
CA THR A 9 -5.61 -16.38 -7.79
C THR A 9 -7.09 -16.31 -7.42
N SER A 10 -7.50 -17.18 -6.51
CA SER A 10 -8.83 -17.19 -5.90
C SER A 10 -8.66 -17.35 -4.39
N CYS A 11 -9.47 -16.61 -3.63
CA CYS A 11 -9.47 -16.70 -2.18
C CYS A 11 -10.88 -16.51 -1.63
N LYS A 12 -11.35 -17.56 -0.95
CA LYS A 12 -12.64 -17.56 -0.26
C LYS A 12 -12.42 -17.80 1.22
N ALA A 13 -12.87 -16.84 2.02
CA ALA A 13 -12.96 -17.00 3.45
C ALA A 13 -14.15 -17.92 3.79
N ILE A 14 -13.91 -18.88 4.67
CA ILE A 14 -14.91 -19.79 5.22
C ILE A 14 -14.84 -19.68 6.75
N THR A 15 -15.99 -19.66 7.41
CA THR A 15 -16.06 -19.62 8.87
C THR A 15 -16.32 -21.02 9.40
N GLY A 16 -15.49 -21.47 10.34
CA GLY A 16 -15.68 -22.73 11.05
C GLY A 16 -15.66 -22.53 12.56
N GLN A 17 -15.72 -23.63 13.30
CA GLN A 17 -15.77 -23.63 14.78
C GLN A 17 -14.57 -22.91 15.43
N PHE A 18 -13.41 -22.87 14.75
CA PHE A 18 -12.17 -22.30 15.26
C PHE A 18 -11.82 -20.93 14.65
N GLY A 19 -12.77 -20.29 13.94
CA GLY A 19 -12.56 -18.98 13.33
C GLY A 19 -12.63 -19.01 11.80
N GLU A 20 -11.96 -18.05 11.17
CA GLU A 20 -11.96 -17.88 9.72
C GLU A 20 -10.78 -18.64 9.08
N PHE A 21 -11.09 -19.45 8.07
CA PHE A 21 -10.11 -20.11 7.23
C PHE A 21 -10.17 -19.52 5.83
N PHE A 22 -9.04 -19.55 5.11
CA PHE A 22 -8.94 -19.06 3.74
C PHE A 22 -8.66 -20.22 2.80
N ASN A 23 -9.64 -20.54 1.96
CA ASN A 23 -9.42 -21.43 0.82
C ASN A 23 -8.76 -20.63 -0.29
N ILE A 24 -7.49 -20.94 -0.53
CA ILE A 24 -6.64 -20.24 -1.50
C ILE A 24 -6.36 -21.19 -2.66
N SER A 25 -6.54 -20.70 -3.88
CA SER A 25 -6.17 -21.42 -5.10
C SER A 25 -5.32 -20.50 -5.96
N VAL A 26 -4.22 -21.03 -6.47
CA VAL A 26 -3.25 -20.27 -7.26
C VAL A 26 -2.83 -21.12 -8.45
N ASN A 27 -2.89 -20.54 -9.65
CA ASN A 27 -2.32 -21.17 -10.84
C ASN A 27 -0.80 -21.04 -10.82
N VAL A 28 -0.10 -22.16 -10.72
CA VAL A 28 1.36 -22.21 -10.58
C VAL A 28 2.10 -21.63 -11.80
N GLU A 29 1.64 -21.94 -13.01
CA GLU A 29 2.26 -21.43 -14.25
C GLU A 29 2.21 -19.90 -14.30
N LYS A 30 1.07 -19.32 -13.92
CA LYS A 30 0.91 -17.87 -13.82
C LYS A 30 1.65 -17.29 -12.62
N LEU A 31 1.84 -18.06 -11.55
CA LEU A 31 2.53 -17.56 -10.36
C LEU A 31 4.04 -17.38 -10.62
N GLN A 32 4.63 -18.27 -11.41
CA GLN A 32 6.06 -18.24 -11.74
C GLN A 32 6.50 -16.93 -12.39
N GLN A 33 5.64 -16.27 -13.17
CA GLN A 33 5.97 -14.98 -13.81
C GLN A 33 6.20 -13.84 -12.80
N TYR A 34 5.72 -14.01 -11.56
CA TYR A 34 5.86 -13.02 -10.48
C TYR A 34 6.94 -13.40 -9.47
N ALA A 35 7.67 -14.49 -9.71
CA ALA A 35 8.75 -14.93 -8.84
C ALA A 35 9.95 -13.99 -8.98
N ASN A 36 10.56 -13.64 -7.86
CA ASN A 36 11.82 -12.92 -7.86
C ASN A 36 13.00 -13.86 -8.21
N GLU A 37 14.21 -13.30 -8.33
CA GLU A 37 15.44 -14.05 -8.63
C GLU A 37 15.75 -15.17 -7.62
N LYS A 38 15.23 -15.05 -6.40
CA LYS A 38 15.38 -16.05 -5.33
C LYS A 38 14.28 -17.13 -5.36
N GLY A 39 13.37 -17.07 -6.33
CA GLY A 39 12.26 -18.02 -6.51
C GLY A 39 11.05 -17.77 -5.61
N TYR A 40 10.98 -16.63 -4.91
CA TYR A 40 9.86 -16.29 -4.04
C TYR A 40 8.86 -15.36 -4.71
N VAL A 41 7.59 -15.54 -4.39
CA VAL A 41 6.50 -14.64 -4.81
C VAL A 41 5.91 -14.02 -3.55
N ASN A 42 6.16 -12.74 -3.36
CA ASN A 42 5.65 -11.99 -2.21
C ASN A 42 4.28 -11.42 -2.57
N MET A 43 3.25 -11.74 -1.79
CA MET A 43 1.88 -11.30 -2.07
C MET A 43 1.24 -10.72 -0.82
N THR A 44 0.35 -9.75 -1.00
CA THR A 44 -0.51 -9.22 0.05
C THR A 44 -1.94 -9.65 -0.20
N MET A 45 -2.55 -10.31 0.79
CA MET A 45 -3.97 -10.64 0.78
C MET A 45 -4.78 -9.45 1.30
N SER A 46 -5.80 -9.03 0.56
CA SER A 46 -6.67 -7.93 0.94
C SER A 46 -8.13 -8.33 0.79
N LYS A 47 -8.96 -7.91 1.76
CA LYS A 47 -10.41 -8.16 1.72
C LYS A 47 -11.05 -7.33 0.62
N ARG A 48 -11.92 -7.96 -0.17
CA ARG A 48 -12.73 -7.26 -1.18
C ARG A 48 -13.85 -6.50 -0.49
N LYS A 49 -14.27 -5.38 -1.09
CA LYS A 49 -15.47 -4.66 -0.66
C LYS A 49 -16.73 -5.46 -0.96
N GLU A 50 -16.75 -6.13 -2.10
CA GLU A 50 -17.85 -6.98 -2.54
C GLU A 50 -17.29 -8.36 -2.94
N PRO A 51 -18.01 -9.46 -2.65
CA PRO A 51 -17.63 -10.78 -3.15
C PRO A 51 -17.50 -10.78 -4.67
N GLY A 52 -16.46 -11.42 -5.19
CA GLY A 52 -16.27 -11.61 -6.63
C GLY A 52 -17.35 -12.48 -7.26
N GLN A 53 -17.41 -12.52 -8.59
CA GLN A 53 -18.37 -13.32 -9.36
C GLN A 53 -18.41 -14.80 -8.96
N TYR A 54 -17.27 -15.36 -8.52
CA TYR A 54 -17.15 -16.76 -8.08
C TYR A 54 -17.20 -16.93 -6.55
N GLY A 55 -17.57 -15.87 -5.84
CA GLY A 55 -17.63 -15.83 -4.37
C GLY A 55 -16.28 -15.58 -3.69
N ASP A 56 -15.28 -15.09 -4.42
CA ASP A 56 -14.00 -14.68 -3.83
C ASP A 56 -14.23 -13.54 -2.85
N THR A 57 -13.74 -13.68 -1.62
CA THR A 57 -13.87 -12.63 -0.59
C THR A 57 -12.60 -11.80 -0.45
N HIS A 58 -11.47 -12.31 -0.95
CA HIS A 58 -10.18 -11.64 -0.91
C HIS A 58 -9.55 -11.58 -2.30
N TYR A 59 -8.54 -10.74 -2.45
CA TYR A 59 -7.70 -10.65 -3.64
C TYR A 59 -6.24 -10.55 -3.22
N PHE A 60 -5.35 -10.93 -4.13
CA PHE A 60 -3.91 -10.83 -3.92
C PHE A 60 -3.31 -9.76 -4.82
N THR A 61 -2.37 -9.00 -4.26
CA THR A 61 -1.51 -8.09 -5.01
C THR A 61 -0.06 -8.45 -4.80
N LEU A 62 0.76 -8.27 -5.83
CA LEU A 62 2.20 -8.43 -5.73
C LEU A 62 2.76 -7.42 -4.73
N ASN A 63 3.58 -7.92 -3.83
CA ASN A 63 4.34 -7.10 -2.90
C ASN A 63 5.78 -7.03 -3.38
N GLU A 64 6.11 -5.94 -4.07
CA GLU A 64 7.46 -5.66 -4.58
C GLU A 64 8.44 -5.20 -3.47
N TRP A 65 8.06 -5.33 -2.20
CA TRP A 65 8.92 -4.92 -1.09
C TRP A 65 10.23 -5.72 -1.07
N ASN A 66 11.32 -5.02 -1.37
CA ASN A 66 12.68 -5.46 -1.18
C ASN A 66 13.28 -4.75 0.05
N PRO A 67 13.67 -5.46 1.12
CA PRO A 67 14.26 -4.85 2.32
C PRO A 67 15.51 -3.98 2.01
N GLU A 68 16.28 -4.34 0.97
CA GLU A 68 17.48 -3.60 0.59
C GLU A 68 17.17 -2.26 -0.09
N GLU A 69 16.07 -2.16 -0.83
CA GLU A 69 15.59 -0.89 -1.39
C GLU A 69 14.88 -0.02 -0.34
N ALA A 70 14.19 -0.64 0.61
CA ALA A 70 13.48 0.08 1.68
C ALA A 70 14.44 0.84 2.60
N ASN A 71 15.66 0.33 2.81
CA ASN A 71 16.72 1.02 3.56
C ASN A 71 17.39 2.16 2.78
N ASN A 72 17.18 2.26 1.46
CA ASN A 72 17.77 3.29 0.60
C ASN A 72 16.75 4.34 0.10
N LYS A 73 15.47 4.22 0.44
CA LYS A 73 14.50 5.28 0.16
C LYS A 73 14.57 6.31 1.29
N PRO A 74 14.97 7.57 1.04
CA PRO A 74 14.82 8.61 2.05
C PRO A 74 13.34 8.65 2.44
N ALA A 75 13.07 8.54 3.73
CA ALA A 75 11.73 8.70 4.26
C ALA A 75 11.17 10.00 3.67
N SER A 76 10.16 9.87 2.81
CA SER A 76 9.34 11.01 2.46
C SER A 76 8.62 11.40 3.74
N THR A 77 9.21 12.36 4.45
CA THR A 77 8.64 13.02 5.61
C THR A 77 7.21 13.38 5.26
N PRO A 78 6.20 13.03 6.08
CA PRO A 78 4.88 13.57 5.87
C PRO A 78 5.03 15.09 5.86
N ALA A 79 4.56 15.72 4.78
CA ALA A 79 4.51 17.16 4.67
C ALA A 79 3.71 17.67 5.88
N SER A 80 4.43 18.20 6.86
CA SER A 80 3.85 19.07 7.86
C SER A 80 3.30 20.25 7.08
N ASN A 81 1.97 20.34 6.98
CA ASN A 81 1.30 21.58 6.59
C ASN A 81 1.55 22.59 7.71
N ASN A 82 2.76 23.14 7.74
CA ASN A 82 3.05 24.34 8.49
C ASN A 82 2.86 25.49 7.51
N ALA A 83 1.78 26.25 7.73
CA ALA A 83 1.55 27.49 7.03
C ALA A 83 2.67 28.47 7.39
N GLN A 84 3.73 28.48 6.57
CA GLN A 84 4.76 29.50 6.63
C GLN A 84 4.36 30.60 5.65
N GLY A 85 3.76 31.66 6.19
CA GLY A 85 3.65 32.92 5.47
C GLY A 85 5.06 33.44 5.17
N ASN A 86 5.30 33.73 3.88
CA ASN A 86 6.32 34.68 3.48
C ASN A 86 6.05 36.01 4.20
N ASN A 87 7.09 36.68 4.68
CA ASN A 87 7.39 38.07 4.33
C ASN A 87 8.75 38.44 4.92
N GLU A 88 9.73 38.59 4.03
CA GLU A 88 10.94 39.37 4.29
C GLU A 88 10.61 40.87 4.26
N ALA A 89 11.34 41.60 5.10
CA ALA A 89 11.70 43.02 4.99
C ALA A 89 10.60 44.09 5.08
N GLY A 90 10.47 44.66 6.28
CA GLY A 90 9.88 45.97 6.50
C GLY A 90 10.05 46.37 7.96
N ASP A 91 11.02 47.24 8.24
CA ASP A 91 11.19 47.95 9.51
C ASP A 91 9.87 48.66 9.86
N ILE A 92 9.16 48.16 10.88
CA ILE A 92 7.95 48.83 11.41
C ILE A 92 8.41 49.84 12.46
N SER A 93 8.64 51.09 12.04
CA SER A 93 8.84 52.20 12.97
C SER A 93 7.58 52.44 13.80
N VAL A 94 7.77 52.63 15.10
CA VAL A 94 6.71 52.86 16.12
C VAL A 94 5.84 54.08 15.82
N GLU A 95 6.30 54.98 14.95
CA GLU A 95 5.60 56.19 14.52
C GLU A 95 4.36 55.96 13.62
N ASP A 96 4.12 54.76 13.08
CA ASP A 96 2.99 54.49 12.17
C ASP A 96 1.79 53.77 12.84
N ILE A 97 1.75 53.72 14.18
CA ILE A 97 0.60 53.18 14.91
C ILE A 97 -0.43 54.30 15.11
N PRO A 98 -1.62 54.25 14.48
CA PRO A 98 -2.67 55.22 14.76
C PRO A 98 -3.17 55.04 16.20
N PHE A 99 -3.32 56.16 16.92
CA PHE A 99 -3.96 56.22 18.24
C PHE A 99 -5.44 55.81 18.19
#